data_AF-A0ABD5VI18-F1
#
_entry.id   AF-A0ABD5VI18-F1
#
_cell.length_a   1.000
_cell.length_b   1.000
_cell.length_c   1.000
_cell.angle_alpha   90.00
_cell.angle_beta   90.00
_cell.angle_gamma   90.00
#
_symmetry.space_group_name_H-M   'P 1'
#
loop_
_entity.id
_entity.type
_entity.pdbx_description
1 polymer ?
#
loop_
_entity_poly.entity_id
_entity_poly.type
_entity_poly.pdbx_seq_one_letter_code
_entity_poly.pdbx_strand_id
1 'polypeptide(L)'
;MTITEILDAPNGEHQLTFINGHTHEGLQTVVFRVRDSHYVGYVKAPDALIEAYPAPADDGVYDVRSLESMVDVHGGLTYGPDEDGWVGFDCAHSGDMCVDENGTPLPNNIEADLRAAMNDYDRKEWATDWWPEDVVEECDRLAEALNELALKVR
;
A
#
# COMPACT_ATOMS: atom_id res chain seq x y z
N MET A 1 -10.44 4.27 -11.35
CA MET A 1 -9.74 3.02 -11.67
C MET A 1 -9.82 2.18 -10.41
N THR A 2 -10.54 1.06 -10.44
CA THR A 2 -10.63 0.14 -9.29
C THR A 2 -9.48 -0.85 -9.31
N ILE A 3 -9.21 -1.50 -8.17
CA ILE A 3 -8.19 -2.56 -8.15
C ILE A 3 -8.59 -3.76 -9.00
N THR A 4 -9.89 -4.02 -9.13
CA THR A 4 -10.39 -5.07 -10.03
C THR A 4 -10.05 -4.75 -11.49
N GLU A 5 -10.20 -3.50 -11.94
CA GLU A 5 -9.76 -3.08 -13.28
C GLU A 5 -8.26 -3.27 -13.48
N ILE A 6 -7.44 -3.07 -12.44
CA ILE A 6 -6.00 -3.30 -12.47
C ILE A 6 -5.65 -4.79 -12.57
N LEU A 7 -6.35 -5.64 -11.81
CA LEU A 7 -6.12 -7.09 -11.78
C LEU A 7 -6.48 -7.76 -13.11
N ASP A 8 -7.48 -7.24 -13.81
CA ASP A 8 -7.95 -7.78 -15.09
C ASP A 8 -7.15 -7.27 -16.30
N ALA A 9 -6.28 -6.27 -16.10
CA ALA A 9 -5.50 -5.69 -17.18
C ALA A 9 -4.24 -6.51 -17.50
N PRO A 10 -3.89 -6.71 -18.79
CA PRO A 10 -2.60 -7.26 -19.16
C PRO A 10 -1.43 -6.41 -18.64
N ASN A 11 -0.39 -7.08 -18.13
CA ASN A 11 0.83 -6.44 -17.61
C ASN A 11 1.33 -5.33 -18.55
N GLY A 12 1.55 -4.13 -18.00
CA GLY A 12 2.07 -2.98 -18.72
C GLY A 12 1.02 -1.99 -19.24
N GLU A 13 -0.27 -2.33 -19.29
CA GLU A 13 -1.32 -1.41 -19.76
C GLU A 13 -1.52 -0.21 -18.81
N HIS A 14 -1.21 -0.40 -17.52
CA HIS A 14 -1.35 0.63 -16.49
C HIS A 14 -0.02 1.07 -15.86
N GLN A 15 1.11 0.64 -16.44
CA GLN A 15 2.44 0.80 -15.85
C GLN A 15 2.54 0.21 -14.43
N LEU A 16 1.74 -0.83 -14.16
CA LEU A 16 1.76 -1.63 -12.94
C LEU A 16 2.41 -2.98 -13.28
N THR A 17 3.31 -3.42 -12.40
CA THR A 17 3.91 -4.75 -12.46
C THR A 17 3.45 -5.52 -11.24
N PHE A 18 2.77 -6.64 -11.45
CA PHE A 18 2.40 -7.54 -10.36
C PHE A 18 3.66 -8.13 -9.70
N ILE A 19 3.73 -8.04 -8.36
CA ILE A 19 4.86 -8.52 -7.56
C ILE A 19 4.46 -9.78 -6.79
N ASN A 20 3.35 -9.73 -6.07
CA ASN A 20 2.89 -10.82 -5.21
C ASN A 20 1.37 -10.76 -5.04
N GLY A 21 0.75 -11.92 -4.83
CA GLY A 21 -0.64 -12.02 -4.38
C GLY A 21 -0.84 -13.31 -3.62
N HIS A 22 -1.42 -13.22 -2.44
CA HIS A 22 -1.65 -14.37 -1.56
C HIS A 22 -2.85 -14.11 -0.62
N THR A 23 -3.01 -14.97 0.38
CA THR A 23 -4.04 -14.84 1.40
C THR A 23 -3.38 -14.86 2.77
N HIS A 24 -3.71 -13.87 3.61
CA HIS A 24 -3.24 -13.76 4.99
C HIS A 24 -4.44 -13.44 5.89
N GLU A 25 -4.56 -14.13 7.04
CA GLU A 25 -5.74 -14.04 7.92
C GLU A 25 -7.10 -14.28 7.21
N GLY A 26 -7.08 -15.03 6.11
CA GLY A 26 -8.26 -15.26 5.28
C GLY A 26 -8.65 -14.10 4.36
N LEU A 27 -7.86 -13.02 4.33
CA LEU A 27 -8.04 -11.86 3.46
C LEU A 27 -7.11 -11.93 2.26
N GLN A 28 -7.59 -11.47 1.11
CA GLN A 28 -6.78 -11.41 -0.11
C GLN A 28 -5.83 -10.23 -0.05
N THR A 29 -4.57 -10.45 -0.40
CA THR A 29 -3.52 -9.44 -0.46
C THR A 29 -2.92 -9.40 -1.87
N VAL A 30 -2.58 -8.22 -2.36
CA VAL A 30 -1.88 -8.03 -3.64
C VAL A 30 -0.87 -6.89 -3.54
N VAL A 31 0.29 -7.07 -4.17
CA VAL A 31 1.38 -6.09 -4.21
C VAL A 31 1.73 -5.81 -5.67
N PHE A 32 1.87 -4.52 -5.98
CA PHE A 32 2.30 -4.06 -7.30
C PHE A 32 3.49 -3.11 -7.18
N ARG A 33 4.28 -3.06 -8.26
CA ARG A 33 5.25 -2.00 -8.52
C ARG A 33 4.66 -1.01 -9.51
N VAL A 34 4.69 0.27 -9.15
CA VAL A 34 4.13 1.39 -9.92
C VAL A 34 5.25 2.07 -10.68
N ARG A 35 5.20 2.03 -12.02
CA ARG A 35 6.07 2.83 -12.92
C ARG A 35 7.57 2.70 -12.65
N ASP A 36 8.02 1.57 -12.12
CA ASP A 36 9.40 1.38 -11.62
C ASP A 36 9.85 2.52 -10.68
N SER A 37 8.95 2.98 -9.81
CA SER A 37 9.14 4.10 -8.89
C SER A 37 9.00 3.65 -7.43
N HIS A 38 7.88 3.01 -7.11
CA HIS A 38 7.56 2.56 -5.76
C HIS A 38 6.64 1.35 -5.78
N TYR A 39 6.40 0.79 -4.61
CA TYR A 39 5.46 -0.30 -4.40
C TYR A 39 4.16 0.20 -3.79
N VAL A 40 3.10 -0.57 -4.03
CA VAL A 40 1.78 -0.40 -3.41
C VAL A 40 1.27 -1.76 -2.96
N GLY A 41 0.63 -1.79 -1.79
CA GLY A 41 0.01 -2.97 -1.22
C GLY A 41 -1.49 -2.76 -1.06
N TYR A 42 -2.28 -3.79 -1.35
CA TYR A 42 -3.73 -3.78 -1.17
C TYR A 42 -4.20 -5.03 -0.46
N VAL A 43 -5.20 -4.85 0.41
CA VAL A 43 -5.86 -5.91 1.16
C VAL A 43 -7.37 -5.78 1.01
N LYS A 44 -8.02 -6.91 0.76
CA LYS A 44 -9.48 -6.99 0.68
C LYS A 44 -10.09 -6.97 2.08
N ALA A 45 -10.75 -5.87 2.43
CA ALA A 45 -11.40 -5.73 3.73
C ALA A 45 -12.60 -6.70 3.87
N PRO A 46 -12.90 -7.20 5.08
CA PRO A 46 -14.12 -7.96 5.34
C PRO A 46 -15.39 -7.11 5.14
N ASP A 47 -16.47 -7.73 4.65
CA ASP A 47 -17.78 -7.07 4.45
C ASP A 47 -18.26 -6.29 5.68
N ALA A 48 -18.13 -6.87 6.88
CA ALA A 48 -18.54 -6.22 8.12
C ALA A 48 -17.79 -4.89 8.37
N LEU A 49 -16.53 -4.79 7.93
CA LEU A 49 -15.75 -3.57 8.03
C LEU A 49 -16.17 -2.56 6.96
N ILE A 50 -16.43 -3.01 5.74
CA ILE A 50 -16.94 -2.17 4.64
C ILE A 50 -18.31 -1.57 5.02
N GLU A 51 -19.19 -2.35 5.65
CA GLU A 51 -20.50 -1.88 6.13
C GLU A 51 -20.36 -0.85 7.27
N ALA A 52 -19.40 -1.06 8.18
CA ALA A 52 -19.13 -0.14 9.29
C ALA A 52 -18.43 1.16 8.84
N TYR A 53 -17.63 1.09 7.78
CA TYR A 53 -16.81 2.18 7.24
C TYR A 53 -16.93 2.24 5.71
N PRO A 54 -18.11 2.61 5.16
CA PRO A 54 -18.32 2.62 3.72
C PRO A 54 -17.48 3.71 3.04
N ALA A 55 -17.12 3.49 1.78
CA ALA A 55 -16.51 4.49 0.92
C ALA A 55 -17.36 5.79 0.91
N PRO A 56 -16.75 6.99 0.92
CA PRO A 56 -17.54 8.23 0.89
C PRO A 56 -18.31 8.36 -0.41
N ALA A 57 -19.53 8.90 -0.30
CA ALA A 57 -20.51 8.84 -1.36
C ALA A 57 -20.34 9.85 -2.51
N ASP A 58 -19.53 10.93 -2.38
CA ASP A 58 -19.57 11.96 -3.45
C ASP A 58 -18.46 13.04 -3.53
N ASP A 59 -17.49 13.14 -2.61
CA ASP A 59 -16.46 14.21 -2.70
C ASP A 59 -15.03 13.73 -2.97
N GLY A 60 -14.84 12.43 -3.17
CA GLY A 60 -13.54 11.84 -3.55
C GLY A 60 -12.45 12.03 -2.49
N VAL A 61 -12.78 12.55 -1.32
CA VAL A 61 -11.90 12.62 -0.16
C VAL A 61 -12.28 11.44 0.71
N TYR A 62 -11.60 10.31 0.50
CA TYR A 62 -11.66 9.17 1.39
C TYR A 62 -11.53 9.66 2.85
N ASP A 63 -12.51 9.38 3.70
CA ASP A 63 -12.34 9.52 5.16
C ASP A 63 -11.48 8.35 5.68
N VAL A 64 -10.34 8.16 5.02
CA VAL A 64 -9.26 7.25 5.42
C VAL A 64 -8.91 7.54 6.86
N ARG A 65 -9.06 8.77 7.35
CA ARG A 65 -8.73 9.17 8.73
C ARG A 65 -9.39 8.31 9.79
N SER A 66 -10.61 7.82 9.54
CA SER A 66 -11.25 6.90 10.48
C SER A 66 -10.50 5.58 10.57
N LEU A 67 -10.20 4.94 9.43
CA LEU A 67 -9.48 3.67 9.36
C LEU A 67 -7.97 3.80 9.64
N GLU A 68 -7.33 4.82 9.09
CA GLU A 68 -5.92 5.21 9.28
C GLU A 68 -5.59 5.46 10.74
N SER A 69 -6.54 5.98 11.54
CA SER A 69 -6.32 6.13 12.99
C SER A 69 -6.38 4.80 13.75
N MET A 70 -6.88 3.73 13.12
CA MET A 70 -7.13 2.43 13.74
C MET A 70 -6.20 1.32 13.24
N VAL A 71 -5.55 1.52 12.09
CA VAL A 71 -4.54 0.60 11.56
C VAL A 71 -3.18 1.28 11.56
N ASP A 72 -2.16 0.54 11.99
CA ASP A 72 -0.77 0.99 11.96
C ASP A 72 -0.08 0.40 10.75
N VAL A 73 0.06 1.21 9.70
CA VAL A 73 0.86 0.88 8.52
C VAL A 73 1.83 2.01 8.24
N HIS A 74 3.05 1.68 7.84
CA HIS A 74 4.06 2.68 7.52
C HIS A 74 3.59 3.55 6.35
N GLY A 75 3.76 4.87 6.47
CA GLY A 75 3.26 5.84 5.51
C GLY A 75 1.77 6.20 5.68
N GLY A 76 1.01 5.35 6.36
CA GLY A 76 -0.44 5.48 6.49
C GLY A 76 -1.17 4.84 5.31
N LEU A 77 -2.50 4.81 5.42
CA LEU A 77 -3.33 4.30 4.34
C LEU A 77 -3.44 5.36 3.23
N THR A 78 -3.10 4.96 2.01
CA THR A 78 -3.20 5.81 0.83
C THR A 78 -4.53 5.65 0.12
N TYR A 79 -5.11 4.45 0.20
CA TYR A 79 -6.33 4.06 -0.48
C TYR A 79 -7.32 3.51 0.55
N GLY A 80 -8.45 4.19 0.72
CA GLY A 80 -9.56 3.67 1.52
C GLY A 80 -10.28 2.51 0.81
N PRO A 81 -11.21 1.82 1.50
CA PRO A 81 -11.99 0.76 0.88
C PRO A 81 -12.65 1.29 -0.40
N ASP A 82 -12.27 0.73 -1.55
CA ASP A 82 -12.92 1.05 -2.83
C ASP A 82 -14.31 0.38 -2.94
N GLU A 83 -15.00 0.56 -4.06
CA GLU A 83 -16.32 -0.03 -4.30
C GLU A 83 -16.32 -1.56 -4.18
N ASP A 84 -15.16 -2.19 -4.39
CA ASP A 84 -15.00 -3.61 -4.24
C ASP A 84 -14.55 -3.98 -2.81
N GLY A 85 -14.06 -3.04 -1.99
CA GLY A 85 -13.59 -3.26 -0.62
C GLY A 85 -12.07 -3.39 -0.48
N TRP A 86 -11.28 -2.92 -1.45
CA TRP A 86 -9.83 -2.91 -1.34
C TRP A 86 -9.33 -1.69 -0.56
N VAL A 87 -8.51 -1.95 0.45
CA VAL A 87 -7.79 -0.95 1.26
C VAL A 87 -6.31 -1.06 0.93
N GLY A 88 -5.60 0.04 0.79
CA GLY A 88 -4.18 -0.01 0.41
C GLY A 88 -3.33 1.13 0.93
N PHE A 89 -2.02 0.93 0.80
CA PHE A 89 -0.97 1.88 1.14
C PHE A 89 0.03 1.98 -0.02
N ASP A 90 0.80 3.05 -0.05
CA ASP A 90 1.93 3.23 -0.96
C ASP A 90 3.23 3.35 -0.18
N CYS A 91 4.36 3.07 -0.83
CA CYS A 91 5.68 3.13 -0.22
C CYS A 91 6.46 4.40 -0.61
N ALA A 92 5.80 5.39 -1.21
CA ALA A 92 6.40 6.64 -1.68
C ALA A 92 6.15 7.80 -0.70
N HIS A 93 6.28 7.53 0.60
CA HIS A 93 6.18 8.56 1.65
C HIS A 93 7.51 9.28 1.85
N SER A 94 7.45 10.51 2.39
CA SER A 94 8.43 11.61 2.30
C SER A 94 9.92 11.34 2.61
N GLY A 95 10.58 10.41 1.94
CA GLY A 95 11.96 10.02 2.20
C GLY A 95 12.22 8.54 1.98
N ASP A 96 11.17 7.74 1.81
CA ASP A 96 11.25 6.30 1.57
C ASP A 96 11.85 6.01 0.19
N MET A 97 12.76 5.05 0.16
CA MET A 97 13.41 4.61 -1.07
C MET A 97 12.96 3.19 -1.36
N CYS A 98 12.41 2.96 -2.54
CA CYS A 98 12.10 1.61 -2.99
C CYS A 98 13.29 1.04 -3.77
N VAL A 99 13.62 -0.22 -3.50
CA VAL A 99 14.70 -0.95 -4.16
C VAL A 99 14.18 -2.24 -4.79
N ASP A 100 14.86 -2.72 -5.83
CA ASP A 100 14.60 -4.03 -6.42
C ASP A 100 15.13 -5.18 -5.56
N GLU A 101 14.91 -6.42 -5.99
CA GLU A 101 15.37 -7.64 -5.30
C GLU A 101 16.90 -7.75 -5.14
N ASN A 102 17.67 -6.88 -5.79
CA ASN A 102 19.12 -6.82 -5.68
C ASN A 102 19.59 -5.63 -4.82
N GLY A 103 18.66 -4.88 -4.22
CA GLY A 103 18.95 -3.66 -3.47
C GLY A 103 19.27 -2.45 -4.35
N THR A 104 18.95 -2.51 -5.64
CA THR A 104 19.15 -1.39 -6.56
C THR A 104 17.97 -0.43 -6.45
N PRO A 105 18.19 0.88 -6.22
CA PRO A 105 17.11 1.85 -6.20
C PRO A 105 16.28 1.81 -7.49
N LEU A 106 14.96 1.87 -7.33
CA LEU A 106 14.06 1.90 -8.47
C LEU A 106 14.29 3.19 -9.29
N PRO A 107 14.36 3.10 -10.63
CA PRO A 107 14.89 4.16 -11.49
C PRO A 107 14.04 5.43 -11.56
N ASN A 108 12.74 5.35 -11.23
CA ASN A 108 11.83 6.50 -11.24
C ASN A 108 11.44 6.93 -9.82
N ASN A 109 12.29 6.65 -8.83
CA ASN A 109 12.09 7.07 -7.45
C ASN A 109 12.83 8.40 -7.18
N ILE A 110 12.08 9.50 -7.01
CA ILE A 110 12.69 10.82 -6.77
C ILE A 110 13.45 10.88 -5.44
N GLU A 111 13.05 10.08 -4.44
CA GLU A 111 13.77 10.00 -3.17
C GLU A 111 15.12 9.30 -3.32
N ALA A 112 15.27 8.37 -4.28
CA ALA A 112 16.57 7.79 -4.60
C ALA A 112 17.54 8.88 -5.12
N ASP A 113 17.07 9.77 -6.00
CA ASP A 113 17.86 10.89 -6.51
C ASP A 113 18.18 11.90 -5.40
N LEU A 114 17.20 12.23 -4.55
CA LEU A 114 17.39 13.14 -3.42
C LEU A 114 18.38 12.56 -2.41
N ARG A 115 18.26 11.29 -2.03
CA ARG A 115 19.19 10.62 -1.12
C ARG A 115 20.60 10.51 -1.69
N ALA A 116 20.75 10.25 -2.99
CA ALA A 116 22.05 10.24 -3.65
C ALA A 116 22.73 11.64 -3.64
N ALA A 117 21.92 12.71 -3.63
CA ALA A 117 22.39 14.09 -3.55
C ALA A 117 22.58 14.61 -2.10
N MET A 118 22.00 13.96 -1.10
CA MET A 118 22.09 14.34 0.31
C MET A 118 23.33 13.70 0.98
N ASN A 119 23.95 14.43 1.90
CA ASN A 119 25.03 13.89 2.73
C ASN A 119 24.43 12.91 3.75
N ASP A 120 25.16 11.85 4.09
CA ASP A 120 24.70 10.75 4.97
C ASP A 120 24.16 11.22 6.34
N TYR A 121 24.56 12.41 6.78
CA TYR A 121 24.14 13.06 8.02
C TYR A 121 22.69 13.57 8.04
N ASP A 122 22.06 13.73 6.87
CA ASP A 122 20.67 14.19 6.73
C ASP A 122 19.68 13.05 6.44
N ARG A 123 20.12 11.78 6.48
CA ARG A 123 19.18 10.65 6.43
C ARG A 123 18.30 10.70 7.66
N LYS A 124 17.01 10.96 7.44
CA LYS A 124 16.04 11.01 8.52
C LYS A 124 15.83 9.59 9.03
N GLU A 125 15.88 9.39 10.34
CA GLU A 125 15.75 8.07 11.00
C GLU A 125 14.43 7.34 10.68
N TRP A 126 13.43 8.06 10.16
CA TRP A 126 12.13 7.51 9.78
C TRP A 126 12.01 7.08 8.31
N ALA A 127 13.08 7.24 7.52
CA ALA A 127 13.07 6.91 6.11
C ALA A 127 13.36 5.40 5.92
N THR A 128 12.44 4.69 5.27
CA THR A 128 12.52 3.24 5.07
C THR A 128 13.11 2.91 3.69
N ASP A 129 13.89 1.83 3.62
CA ASP A 129 14.29 1.21 2.36
C ASP A 129 13.33 0.04 2.12
N TRP A 130 12.45 0.18 1.13
CA TRP A 130 11.41 -0.81 0.83
C TRP A 130 11.90 -1.84 -0.17
N TRP A 131 12.07 -3.07 0.30
CA TRP A 131 12.25 -4.25 -0.53
C TRP A 131 10.90 -4.86 -0.90
N PRO A 132 10.80 -5.61 -2.01
CA PRO A 132 9.58 -6.33 -2.35
C PRO A 132 9.03 -7.18 -1.19
N GLU A 133 9.89 -7.87 -0.45
CA GLU A 133 9.48 -8.64 0.73
C GLU A 133 8.91 -7.77 1.86
N ASP A 134 9.48 -6.60 2.15
CA ASP A 134 9.00 -5.72 3.21
C ASP A 134 7.56 -5.26 2.92
N VAL A 135 7.26 -4.99 1.65
CA VAL A 135 5.92 -4.57 1.21
C VAL A 135 4.91 -5.71 1.39
N VAL A 136 5.33 -6.95 1.16
CA VAL A 136 4.52 -8.15 1.42
C VAL A 136 4.23 -8.25 2.93
N GLU A 137 5.24 -8.09 3.78
CA GLU A 137 5.07 -8.11 5.23
C GLU A 137 4.20 -6.96 5.77
N GLU A 138 4.27 -5.78 5.16
CA GLU A 138 3.39 -4.65 5.50
C GLU A 138 1.94 -4.93 5.07
N CYS A 139 1.75 -5.59 3.91
CA CYS A 139 0.44 -6.09 3.48
C CYS A 139 -0.14 -7.09 4.49
N ASP A 140 0.68 -7.98 5.04
CA ASP A 140 0.26 -8.93 6.06
C ASP A 140 -0.15 -8.23 7.36
N ARG A 141 0.63 -7.24 7.81
CA ARG A 141 0.28 -6.42 8.97
C ARG A 141 -1.03 -5.66 8.77
N LEU A 142 -1.28 -5.13 7.57
CA LEU A 142 -2.56 -4.51 7.23
C LEU A 142 -3.70 -5.53 7.28
N ALA A 143 -3.52 -6.74 6.75
CA ALA A 143 -4.54 -7.78 6.78
C ALA A 143 -4.89 -8.22 8.20
N GLU A 144 -3.90 -8.37 9.07
CA GLU A 144 -4.10 -8.63 10.50
C GLU A 144 -4.93 -7.51 11.15
N ALA A 145 -4.55 -6.25 10.95
CA ALA A 145 -5.24 -5.10 11.53
C ALA A 145 -6.71 -4.99 11.06
N LEU A 146 -6.97 -5.20 9.76
CA LEU A 146 -8.32 -5.18 9.21
C LEU A 146 -9.18 -6.34 9.75
N ASN A 147 -8.60 -7.53 9.89
CA ASN A 147 -9.30 -8.69 10.48
C ASN A 147 -9.65 -8.43 11.95
N GLU A 148 -8.71 -7.91 12.75
CA GLU A 148 -8.96 -7.55 14.14
C GLU A 148 -10.05 -6.48 14.30
N LEU A 149 -10.07 -5.47 13.43
CA LEU A 149 -11.11 -4.45 13.44
C LEU A 149 -12.47 -5.04 13.07
N ALA A 150 -12.52 -5.90 12.05
CA ALA A 150 -13.74 -6.58 11.64
C ALA A 150 -14.34 -7.43 12.78
N LEU A 151 -13.52 -8.01 13.65
CA LEU A 151 -13.98 -8.75 14.82
C LEU A 151 -14.57 -7.84 15.92
N LYS A 152 -14.19 -6.57 15.98
CA LYS A 152 -14.68 -5.60 16.98
C LYS A 152 -16.01 -4.94 16.58
N VAL A 153 -16.33 -4.92 15.29
CA VAL A 153 -17.56 -4.32 14.75
C VAL A 153 -18.72 -5.31 14.57
N ARG A 154 -18.48 -6.61 14.80
CA ARG A 154 -19.50 -7.67 14.84
C ARG A 154 -20.23 -7.72 16.18
#